data_AF-A0A8H8NKB9-F1
#
_entry.id   AF-A0A8H8NKB9-F1
#
_cell.length_a   1.000
_cell.length_b   1.000
_cell.length_c   1.000
_cell.angle_alpha   90.00
_cell.angle_beta   90.00
_cell.angle_gamma   90.00
#
_symmetry.space_group_name_H-M   'P 1'
#
loop_
_entity.id
_entity.type
_entity.pdbx_description
1 polymer ?
#
loop_
_entity_poly.entity_id
_entity_poly.type
_entity_poly.pdbx_seq_one_letter_code
_entity_poly.pdbx_strand_id
1 'polypeptide(L)'
;MRNAAATNPELLVPPTEMPPGVPQEMVDTLAKQSKEEGDKLYREKKYQAAHDAYKYGCVLPTSDPNIRKSIMLNMAAVNLLLKDWFTVLRNTAWVLQTDPDSVKGLYRAARALLQLARFDEALDCCDRALKLEPHNKPLRKERQTALSGAILLSQRALSTAYRHNHLLIVPSAEDLVGTEPATKPSMLPYLDPPIPANPRDAVLSCCISISYPERSAADMLADFPFDQPILPLFDVLLPGSAPSDAISPLREKLVVMPHPSSSISSEQGILHPTLWDPKHEFLPSTLAVYTLTRHRTIIPITGQMTLADVCAEAKSLTGDLYGDTSEYDSEKEYIEVMQGIILLEAFRAGSEAEERFEEADFESLSDLAEPGYEASKTVTINTRYRNFNYGPPNRPVNDENSVSFAARHGMIRILCGI
;
A
#
# COMPACT_ATOMS: atom_id res chain seq x y z
N MET A 1 2.56 -15.70 -2.70
CA MET A 1 1.82 -16.98 -2.89
C MET A 1 1.35 -17.74 -1.65
N ARG A 2 1.77 -17.41 -0.40
CA ARG A 2 1.22 -18.11 0.79
C ARG A 2 -0.29 -17.91 1.00
N ASN A 3 -0.89 -16.83 0.49
CA ASN A 3 -2.33 -16.54 0.70
C ASN A 3 -3.26 -16.88 -0.47
N ALA A 4 -2.79 -16.93 -1.72
CA ALA A 4 -3.65 -17.28 -2.87
C ALA A 4 -3.78 -18.80 -3.10
N ALA A 5 -2.77 -19.58 -2.70
CA ALA A 5 -2.78 -21.04 -2.82
C ALA A 5 -3.28 -21.76 -1.55
N ALA A 6 -3.41 -21.06 -0.43
CA ALA A 6 -3.86 -21.63 0.85
C ALA A 6 -5.38 -21.56 1.05
N THR A 7 -6.12 -20.76 0.28
CA THR A 7 -7.54 -20.48 0.51
C THR A 7 -8.51 -21.21 -0.41
N ASN A 8 -8.05 -22.03 -1.36
CA ASN A 8 -8.99 -22.83 -2.15
C ASN A 8 -8.53 -24.28 -2.43
N PRO A 9 -8.86 -25.25 -1.54
CA PRO A 9 -8.61 -26.67 -1.77
C PRO A 9 -9.40 -27.26 -2.95
N GLU A 10 -10.39 -26.56 -3.53
CA GLU A 10 -11.14 -27.02 -4.71
C GLU A 10 -10.35 -26.92 -6.03
N LEU A 11 -9.21 -26.22 -6.05
CA LEU A 11 -8.35 -26.14 -7.23
C LEU A 11 -7.52 -27.42 -7.47
N LEU A 12 -7.56 -28.37 -6.54
CA LEU A 12 -6.88 -29.66 -6.65
C LEU A 12 -7.80 -30.64 -7.38
N VAL A 13 -7.44 -31.05 -8.60
CA VAL A 13 -8.15 -32.18 -9.24
C VAL A 13 -7.84 -33.42 -8.40
N PRO A 14 -8.84 -34.03 -7.73
CA PRO A 14 -8.62 -35.24 -6.99
C PRO A 14 -8.14 -36.33 -7.96
N PRO A 15 -7.16 -37.16 -7.56
CA PRO A 15 -6.78 -38.28 -8.40
C PRO A 15 -8.01 -39.16 -8.66
N THR A 16 -8.15 -39.63 -9.90
CA THR A 16 -9.25 -40.52 -10.27
C THR A 16 -9.11 -41.82 -9.50
N GLU A 17 -10.19 -42.31 -8.89
CA GLU A 17 -10.22 -43.64 -8.29
C GLU A 17 -10.03 -44.68 -9.39
N MET A 18 -8.95 -45.46 -9.28
CA MET A 18 -8.69 -46.58 -10.19
C MET A 18 -9.55 -47.78 -9.77
N PRO A 19 -9.96 -48.64 -10.74
CA PRO A 19 -10.66 -49.87 -10.42
C PRO A 19 -9.87 -50.71 -9.39
N PRO A 20 -10.56 -51.35 -8.43
CA PRO A 20 -9.89 -52.18 -7.43
C PRO A 20 -9.12 -53.32 -8.12
N GLY A 21 -7.83 -53.47 -7.78
CA GLY A 21 -6.97 -54.54 -8.29
C GLY A 21 -6.00 -54.16 -9.41
N VAL A 22 -5.97 -52.91 -9.89
CA VAL A 22 -4.94 -52.45 -10.84
C VAL A 22 -3.58 -52.36 -10.14
N PRO A 23 -2.52 -53.04 -10.64
CA PRO A 23 -1.19 -52.94 -10.04
C PRO A 23 -0.65 -51.50 -10.12
N GLN A 24 -0.09 -51.01 -9.01
CA GLN A 24 0.44 -49.66 -8.92
C GLN A 24 1.53 -49.37 -9.98
N GLU A 25 2.36 -50.37 -10.30
CA GLU A 25 3.39 -50.30 -11.35
C GLU A 25 2.79 -50.03 -12.74
N MET A 26 1.60 -50.58 -13.03
CA MET A 26 0.88 -50.33 -14.27
C MET A 26 0.38 -48.87 -14.33
N VAL A 27 -0.13 -48.34 -13.21
CA VAL A 27 -0.55 -46.92 -13.11
C VAL A 27 0.63 -45.98 -13.37
N ASP A 28 1.77 -46.25 -12.75
CA ASP A 28 2.99 -45.46 -12.93
C ASP A 28 3.53 -45.53 -14.36
N THR A 29 3.41 -46.71 -15.00
CA THR A 29 3.80 -46.91 -16.39
C THR A 29 2.88 -46.12 -17.34
N LEU A 30 1.56 -46.15 -17.11
CA LEU A 30 0.60 -45.36 -17.88
C LEU A 30 0.85 -43.85 -17.75
N ALA A 31 1.15 -43.37 -16.54
CA ALA A 31 1.50 -41.97 -16.31
C ALA A 31 2.78 -41.56 -17.06
N LYS A 32 3.80 -42.42 -17.08
CA LYS A 32 5.04 -42.19 -17.85
C LYS A 32 4.79 -42.18 -19.36
N GLN A 33 4.00 -43.13 -19.87
CA GLN A 33 3.63 -43.17 -21.30
C GLN A 33 2.86 -41.91 -21.72
N SER A 34 1.89 -41.49 -20.91
CA SER A 34 1.14 -40.24 -21.11
C SER A 34 2.06 -39.01 -21.14
N LYS A 35 3.07 -38.96 -20.26
CA LYS A 35 4.11 -37.92 -20.30
C LYS A 35 4.90 -37.95 -21.61
N GLU A 36 5.38 -39.12 -22.02
CA GLU A 36 6.19 -39.28 -23.24
C GLU A 36 5.40 -38.91 -24.51
N GLU A 37 4.13 -39.28 -24.57
CA GLU A 37 3.20 -38.88 -25.61
C GLU A 37 3.02 -37.36 -25.63
N GLY A 38 2.78 -36.75 -24.47
CA GLY A 38 2.72 -35.29 -24.33
C GLY A 38 4.01 -34.60 -24.78
N ASP A 39 5.19 -35.14 -24.44
CA ASP A 39 6.50 -34.61 -24.82
C ASP A 39 6.74 -34.72 -26.34
N LYS A 40 6.24 -35.79 -26.97
CA LYS A 40 6.26 -35.96 -28.43
C LYS A 40 5.35 -34.92 -29.10
N LEU A 41 4.09 -34.81 -28.67
CA LEU A 41 3.12 -33.87 -29.22
C LEU A 41 3.56 -32.41 -29.04
N TYR A 42 4.21 -32.10 -27.92
CA TYR A 42 4.81 -30.79 -27.68
C TYR A 42 5.91 -30.45 -28.69
N ARG A 43 6.81 -31.40 -28.99
CA ARG A 43 7.85 -31.23 -30.03
C ARG A 43 7.25 -31.06 -31.43
N GLU A 44 6.13 -31.71 -31.70
CA GLU A 44 5.33 -31.53 -32.93
C GLU A 44 4.53 -30.22 -32.95
N LYS A 45 4.62 -29.38 -31.91
CA LYS A 45 3.86 -28.12 -31.72
C LYS A 45 2.34 -28.32 -31.67
N LYS A 46 1.86 -29.55 -31.44
CA LYS A 46 0.44 -29.87 -31.25
C LYS A 46 0.05 -29.64 -29.78
N TYR A 47 0.00 -28.38 -29.38
CA TYR A 47 -0.12 -28.00 -27.97
C TYR A 47 -1.42 -28.48 -27.32
N GLN A 48 -2.56 -28.44 -28.02
CA GLN A 48 -3.83 -28.92 -27.46
C GLN A 48 -3.79 -30.44 -27.21
N ALA A 49 -3.30 -31.22 -28.18
CA ALA A 49 -3.16 -32.66 -28.01
C ALA A 49 -2.14 -33.01 -26.91
N ALA A 50 -1.04 -32.26 -26.80
CA ALA A 50 -0.08 -32.42 -25.73
C ALA A 50 -0.72 -32.14 -24.36
N HIS A 51 -1.53 -31.09 -24.24
CA HIS A 51 -2.30 -30.78 -23.03
C HIS A 51 -3.20 -31.95 -22.63
N ASP A 52 -3.94 -32.53 -23.57
CA ASP A 52 -4.88 -33.61 -23.30
C ASP A 52 -4.16 -34.89 -22.88
N ALA A 53 -3.01 -35.20 -23.50
CA ALA A 53 -2.14 -36.28 -23.09
C ALA A 53 -1.64 -36.09 -21.65
N TYR A 54 -1.14 -34.91 -21.28
CA TYR A 54 -0.70 -34.64 -19.90
C TYR A 54 -1.85 -34.64 -18.89
N LYS A 55 -3.03 -34.14 -19.29
CA LYS A 55 -4.23 -34.12 -18.44
C LYS A 55 -4.64 -35.53 -18.04
N TYR A 56 -4.50 -36.50 -18.94
CA TYR A 56 -4.76 -37.91 -18.62
C TYR A 56 -3.77 -38.44 -17.57
N GLY A 57 -2.47 -38.19 -17.74
CA GLY A 57 -1.45 -38.69 -16.79
C GLY A 57 -1.45 -38.01 -15.43
N CYS A 58 -1.90 -36.75 -15.32
CA CYS A 58 -1.85 -36.00 -14.07
C CYS A 58 -2.90 -36.40 -13.04
N VAL A 59 -4.00 -37.02 -13.49
CA VAL A 59 -5.09 -37.50 -12.61
C VAL A 59 -4.88 -38.93 -12.13
N LEU A 60 -3.86 -39.64 -12.65
CA LEU A 60 -3.55 -40.98 -12.21
C LEU A 60 -2.96 -40.97 -10.79
N PRO A 61 -3.39 -41.89 -9.90
CA PRO A 61 -2.85 -42.00 -8.54
C PRO A 61 -1.47 -42.66 -8.58
N THR A 62 -0.43 -41.95 -9.03
CA THR A 62 0.94 -42.46 -9.12
C THR A 62 1.57 -42.68 -7.75
N SER A 63 2.43 -43.69 -7.60
CA SER A 63 3.14 -43.97 -6.34
C SER A 63 4.20 -42.93 -6.02
N ASP A 64 4.92 -42.45 -7.04
CA ASP A 64 5.95 -41.43 -6.93
C ASP A 64 5.39 -40.04 -7.27
N PRO A 65 5.34 -39.10 -6.32
CA PRO A 65 4.85 -37.74 -6.57
C PRO A 65 5.69 -36.98 -7.61
N ASN A 66 6.94 -37.38 -7.87
CA ASN A 66 7.79 -36.75 -8.89
C ASN A 66 7.29 -37.00 -10.31
N ILE A 67 6.62 -38.12 -10.58
CA ILE A 67 6.00 -38.40 -11.89
C ILE A 67 4.91 -37.36 -12.15
N ARG A 68 3.96 -37.22 -11.21
CA ARG A 68 2.89 -36.23 -11.29
C ARG A 68 3.44 -34.81 -11.37
N LYS A 69 4.43 -34.46 -10.54
CA LYS A 69 5.11 -33.16 -10.57
C LYS A 69 5.70 -32.85 -11.95
N SER A 70 6.40 -33.80 -12.57
CA SER A 70 6.98 -33.64 -13.91
C SER A 70 5.90 -33.40 -14.97
N ILE A 71 4.80 -34.15 -14.92
CA ILE A 71 3.66 -34.00 -15.85
C ILE A 71 3.02 -32.63 -15.68
N MET A 72 2.73 -32.22 -14.45
CA MET A 72 2.09 -30.92 -14.15
C MET A 72 2.97 -29.74 -14.57
N LEU A 73 4.29 -29.87 -14.41
CA LEU A 73 5.25 -28.92 -14.93
C LEU A 73 5.20 -28.84 -16.47
N ASN A 74 5.25 -29.96 -17.18
CA ASN A 74 5.19 -29.95 -18.65
C ASN A 74 3.84 -29.43 -19.16
N MET A 75 2.74 -29.82 -18.52
CA MET A 75 1.40 -29.31 -18.79
C MET A 75 1.32 -27.78 -18.59
N ALA A 76 1.90 -27.24 -17.51
CA ALA A 76 2.01 -25.79 -17.31
C ALA A 76 2.83 -25.11 -18.42
N ALA A 77 3.87 -25.76 -18.95
CA ALA A 77 4.63 -25.23 -20.08
C ALA A 77 3.76 -25.10 -21.35
N VAL A 78 2.96 -26.13 -21.64
CA VAL A 78 2.05 -26.16 -22.78
C VAL A 78 0.95 -25.11 -22.62
N ASN A 79 0.38 -24.99 -21.42
CA ASN A 79 -0.69 -24.03 -21.16
C ASN A 79 -0.24 -22.58 -21.23
N LEU A 80 1.05 -22.28 -20.98
CA LEU A 80 1.61 -20.96 -21.28
C LEU A 80 1.55 -20.62 -22.78
N LEU A 81 1.69 -21.63 -23.67
CA LEU A 81 1.59 -21.44 -25.12
C LEU A 81 0.14 -21.35 -25.57
N LEU A 82 -0.76 -22.10 -24.92
CA LEU A 82 -2.21 -22.03 -25.13
C LEU A 82 -2.85 -20.78 -24.53
N LYS A 83 -2.10 -19.99 -23.76
CA LYS A 83 -2.58 -18.81 -23.02
C LYS A 83 -3.67 -19.14 -21.98
N ASP A 84 -3.72 -20.38 -21.51
CA ASP A 84 -4.57 -20.78 -20.38
C ASP A 84 -3.82 -20.50 -19.07
N TRP A 85 -3.86 -19.24 -18.65
CA TRP A 85 -3.14 -18.76 -17.46
C TRP A 85 -3.65 -19.41 -16.18
N PHE A 86 -4.96 -19.68 -16.07
CA PHE A 86 -5.56 -20.26 -14.88
C PHE A 86 -5.11 -21.71 -14.68
N THR A 87 -5.06 -22.51 -15.75
CA THR A 87 -4.52 -23.87 -15.63
C THR A 87 -3.01 -23.86 -15.32
N VAL A 88 -2.25 -22.89 -15.85
CA VAL A 88 -0.84 -22.73 -15.44
C VAL A 88 -0.74 -22.50 -13.94
N LEU A 89 -1.50 -21.54 -13.40
CA LEU A 89 -1.48 -21.22 -11.97
C LEU A 89 -1.94 -22.38 -11.09
N ARG A 90 -2.98 -23.12 -11.50
CA ARG A 90 -3.43 -24.32 -10.80
C ARG A 90 -2.34 -25.38 -10.74
N ASN A 91 -1.70 -25.65 -11.87
CA ASN A 91 -0.66 -26.67 -11.96
C ASN A 91 0.60 -26.27 -11.18
N THR A 92 1.04 -25.01 -11.29
CA THR A 92 2.20 -24.52 -10.55
C THR A 92 1.91 -24.40 -9.06
N ALA A 93 0.69 -24.05 -8.64
CA ALA A 93 0.32 -24.03 -7.23
C ALA A 93 0.50 -25.40 -6.56
N TRP A 94 -0.01 -26.48 -7.18
CA TRP A 94 0.22 -27.84 -6.68
C TRP A 94 1.71 -28.19 -6.60
N VAL A 95 2.48 -27.86 -7.66
CA VAL A 95 3.92 -28.12 -7.69
C VAL A 95 4.64 -27.34 -6.60
N LEU A 96 4.25 -26.11 -6.32
CA LEU A 96 4.89 -25.26 -5.30
C LEU A 96 4.43 -25.58 -3.88
N GLN A 97 3.29 -26.26 -3.71
CA GLN A 97 2.88 -26.84 -2.42
C GLN A 97 3.73 -28.07 -2.07
N THR A 98 4.07 -28.89 -3.08
CA THR A 98 4.86 -30.13 -2.90
C THR A 98 6.36 -29.89 -2.96
N ASP A 99 6.80 -28.94 -3.79
CA ASP A 99 8.18 -28.48 -3.95
C ASP A 99 8.22 -26.94 -4.04
N PRO A 100 8.33 -26.26 -2.90
CA PRO A 100 8.38 -24.80 -2.84
C PRO A 100 9.55 -24.16 -3.60
N ASP A 101 10.61 -24.92 -3.88
CA ASP A 101 11.85 -24.45 -4.51
C ASP A 101 11.93 -24.83 -6.00
N SER A 102 10.81 -25.28 -6.59
CA SER A 102 10.73 -25.56 -8.02
C SER A 102 10.89 -24.29 -8.87
N VAL A 103 12.13 -24.01 -9.32
CA VAL A 103 12.44 -22.85 -10.18
C VAL A 103 11.58 -22.84 -11.45
N LYS A 104 11.35 -24.01 -12.06
CA LYS A 104 10.47 -24.15 -13.23
C LYS A 104 9.01 -23.81 -12.89
N GLY A 105 8.53 -24.21 -11.71
CA GLY A 105 7.19 -23.87 -11.22
C GLY A 105 7.05 -22.37 -10.99
N LEU A 106 8.00 -21.76 -10.27
CA LEU A 106 8.04 -20.32 -9.99
C LEU A 106 8.11 -19.49 -11.27
N TYR A 107 8.98 -19.86 -12.22
CA TYR A 107 9.09 -19.16 -13.51
C TYR A 107 7.79 -19.19 -14.32
N ARG A 108 7.15 -20.37 -14.40
CA ARG A 108 5.89 -20.52 -15.15
C ARG A 108 4.74 -19.78 -14.47
N ALA A 109 4.70 -19.79 -13.14
CA ALA A 109 3.74 -19.02 -12.36
C ALA A 109 3.91 -17.52 -12.61
N ALA A 110 5.15 -17.00 -12.52
CA ALA A 110 5.45 -15.60 -12.78
C ALA A 110 4.97 -15.16 -14.18
N ARG A 111 5.23 -15.97 -15.21
CA ARG A 111 4.75 -15.67 -16.58
C ARG A 111 3.24 -15.62 -16.70
N ALA A 112 2.51 -16.53 -16.06
CA ALA A 112 1.06 -16.50 -16.07
C ALA A 112 0.51 -15.29 -15.30
N LEU A 113 1.09 -14.98 -14.13
CA LEU A 113 0.70 -13.83 -13.31
C LEU A 113 0.92 -12.49 -14.03
N LEU A 114 2.00 -12.35 -14.79
CA LEU A 114 2.26 -11.20 -15.65
C LEU A 114 1.13 -10.95 -16.66
N GLN A 115 0.62 -12.01 -17.29
CA GLN A 115 -0.47 -11.92 -18.27
C GLN A 115 -1.81 -11.59 -17.61
N LEU A 116 -1.95 -11.87 -16.32
CA LEU A 116 -3.11 -11.54 -15.50
C LEU A 116 -2.95 -10.20 -14.76
N ALA A 117 -1.89 -9.43 -15.03
CA ALA A 117 -1.56 -8.17 -14.34
C ALA A 117 -1.44 -8.28 -12.80
N ARG A 118 -1.19 -9.49 -12.27
CA ARG A 118 -0.94 -9.76 -10.84
C ARG A 118 0.55 -9.61 -10.55
N PHE A 119 1.02 -8.37 -10.61
CA PHE A 119 2.46 -8.06 -10.65
C PHE A 119 3.19 -8.33 -9.33
N ASP A 120 2.53 -8.10 -8.20
CA ASP A 120 3.05 -8.36 -6.85
C ASP A 120 3.39 -9.85 -6.65
N GLU A 121 2.48 -10.74 -7.03
CA GLU A 121 2.68 -12.17 -6.95
C GLU A 121 3.71 -12.66 -7.99
N ALA A 122 3.77 -12.02 -9.16
CA ALA A 122 4.77 -12.33 -10.17
C ALA A 122 6.18 -12.00 -9.67
N LEU A 123 6.34 -10.86 -8.98
CA LEU A 123 7.60 -10.46 -8.34
C LEU A 123 8.00 -11.45 -7.23
N ASP A 124 7.08 -11.85 -6.35
CA ASP A 124 7.33 -12.88 -5.31
C ASP A 124 7.86 -14.19 -5.94
N CYS A 125 7.24 -14.64 -7.03
CA CYS A 125 7.70 -15.84 -7.75
C CYS A 125 9.10 -15.65 -8.33
N CYS A 126 9.37 -14.52 -8.98
CA CYS A 126 10.67 -14.22 -9.55
C CYS A 126 11.77 -14.11 -8.50
N ASP A 127 11.50 -13.43 -7.38
CA ASP A 127 12.45 -13.22 -6.29
C ASP A 127 12.82 -14.53 -5.61
N ARG A 128 11.82 -15.38 -5.33
CA ARG A 128 12.06 -16.74 -4.81
C ARG A 128 12.92 -17.56 -5.77
N ALA A 129 12.63 -17.50 -7.07
CA ALA A 129 13.37 -18.27 -8.06
C ALA A 129 14.80 -17.75 -8.27
N LEU A 130 15.01 -16.43 -8.22
CA LEU A 130 16.32 -15.80 -8.33
C LEU A 130 17.19 -16.01 -7.09
N LYS A 131 16.60 -16.23 -5.91
CA LYS A 131 17.38 -16.68 -4.74
C LYS A 131 18.02 -18.05 -4.95
N LEU A 132 17.35 -18.92 -5.70
CA LEU A 132 17.82 -20.27 -6.03
C LEU A 132 18.76 -20.27 -7.24
N GLU A 133 18.42 -19.47 -8.26
CA GLU A 133 19.24 -19.30 -9.48
C GLU A 133 19.52 -17.81 -9.77
N PRO A 134 20.50 -17.19 -9.09
CA PRO A 134 20.76 -15.74 -9.20
C PRO A 134 21.11 -15.26 -10.61
N HIS A 135 21.70 -16.13 -11.43
CA HIS A 135 22.18 -15.81 -12.78
C HIS A 135 21.19 -16.21 -13.90
N ASN A 136 19.96 -16.60 -13.56
CA ASN A 136 18.95 -16.98 -14.55
C ASN A 136 18.45 -15.73 -15.33
N LYS A 137 18.98 -15.53 -16.54
CA LYS A 137 18.65 -14.39 -17.41
C LYS A 137 17.15 -14.30 -17.74
N PRO A 138 16.45 -15.39 -18.12
CA PRO A 138 15.00 -15.37 -18.29
C PRO A 138 14.24 -14.84 -17.08
N LEU A 139 14.56 -15.32 -15.87
CA LEU A 139 13.89 -14.87 -14.64
C LEU A 139 14.12 -13.38 -14.35
N ARG A 140 15.33 -12.88 -14.55
CA ARG A 140 15.61 -11.44 -14.41
C ARG A 140 14.78 -10.59 -15.36
N LYS A 141 14.58 -11.07 -16.60
CA LYS A 141 13.74 -10.40 -17.59
C LYS A 141 12.27 -10.38 -17.15
N GLU A 142 11.72 -11.52 -16.73
CA GLU A 142 10.33 -11.59 -16.26
C GLU A 142 10.12 -10.70 -15.01
N ARG A 143 11.09 -10.68 -14.09
CA ARG A 143 11.07 -9.77 -12.93
C ARG A 143 11.06 -8.30 -13.34
N GLN A 144 11.89 -7.91 -14.31
CA GLN A 144 11.94 -6.55 -14.84
C GLN A 144 10.58 -6.17 -15.44
N THR A 145 9.97 -7.04 -16.23
CA THR A 145 8.64 -6.83 -16.81
C THR A 145 7.57 -6.71 -15.73
N ALA A 146 7.63 -7.53 -14.68
CA ALA A 146 6.69 -7.47 -13.56
C ALA A 146 6.81 -6.16 -12.80
N LEU A 147 8.05 -5.72 -12.57
CA LEU A 147 8.32 -4.44 -11.93
C LEU A 147 7.76 -3.30 -12.78
N SER A 148 8.11 -3.19 -14.06
CA SER A 148 7.60 -2.14 -14.94
C SER A 148 6.07 -2.13 -15.06
N GLY A 149 5.43 -3.29 -15.05
CA GLY A 149 3.96 -3.40 -15.06
C GLY A 149 3.32 -2.93 -13.76
N ALA A 150 3.85 -3.35 -12.61
CA ALA A 150 3.41 -2.90 -11.29
C ALA A 150 3.50 -1.38 -11.16
N ILE A 151 4.66 -0.86 -11.57
CA ILE A 151 4.98 0.55 -11.63
C ILE A 151 3.90 1.34 -12.40
N LEU A 152 3.61 0.93 -13.62
CA LEU A 152 2.63 1.63 -14.47
C LEU A 152 1.22 1.57 -13.89
N LEU A 153 0.84 0.43 -13.29
CA LEU A 153 -0.46 0.27 -12.64
C LEU A 153 -0.61 1.22 -11.44
N SER A 154 0.39 1.27 -10.58
CA SER A 154 0.41 2.17 -9.42
C SER A 154 0.36 3.64 -9.83
N GLN A 155 1.11 4.05 -10.86
CA GLN A 155 1.05 5.43 -11.37
C GLN A 155 -0.35 5.81 -11.84
N ARG A 156 -1.01 4.94 -12.60
CA ARG A 156 -2.37 5.17 -13.10
C ARG A 156 -3.38 5.26 -11.97
N ALA A 157 -3.27 4.38 -10.99
CA ALA A 157 -4.12 4.40 -9.80
C ALA A 157 -3.91 5.70 -8.99
N LEU A 158 -2.65 6.09 -8.73
CA LEU A 158 -2.34 7.29 -7.95
C LEU A 158 -2.79 8.58 -8.67
N SER A 159 -2.53 8.69 -9.97
CA SER A 159 -2.99 9.83 -10.79
C SER A 159 -4.53 9.93 -10.79
N THR A 160 -5.21 8.78 -10.83
CA THR A 160 -6.67 8.73 -10.74
C THR A 160 -7.14 9.18 -9.35
N ALA A 161 -6.50 8.71 -8.28
CA ALA A 161 -6.82 9.10 -6.91
C ALA A 161 -6.62 10.62 -6.68
N TYR A 162 -5.53 11.20 -7.16
CA TYR A 162 -5.27 12.64 -7.05
C TYR A 162 -6.33 13.47 -7.77
N ARG A 163 -6.68 13.10 -9.00
CA ARG A 163 -7.73 13.79 -9.77
C ARG A 163 -9.11 13.67 -9.12
N HIS A 164 -9.42 12.52 -8.51
CA HIS A 164 -10.70 12.35 -7.80
C HIS A 164 -10.77 13.22 -6.53
N ASN A 165 -9.66 13.37 -5.82
CA ASN A 165 -9.58 14.12 -4.56
C ASN A 165 -9.16 15.59 -4.72
N HIS A 166 -9.06 16.15 -5.95
CA HIS A 166 -8.74 17.57 -6.19
C HIS A 166 -7.57 18.08 -5.33
N LEU A 167 -6.51 17.26 -5.22
CA LEU A 167 -5.33 17.62 -4.44
C LEU A 167 -4.40 18.49 -5.28
N LEU A 168 -3.92 19.58 -4.68
CA LEU A 168 -2.84 20.37 -5.24
C LEU A 168 -1.55 20.10 -4.45
N ILE A 169 -0.58 19.47 -5.11
CA ILE A 169 0.76 19.32 -4.54
C ILE A 169 1.50 20.63 -4.75
N VAL A 170 1.81 21.32 -3.66
CA VAL A 170 2.56 22.58 -3.68
C VAL A 170 4.04 22.26 -3.42
N PRO A 171 4.94 22.50 -4.39
CA PRO A 171 6.38 22.32 -4.19
C PRO A 171 6.91 23.39 -3.22
N SER A 172 7.92 23.04 -2.42
CA SER A 172 8.59 23.97 -1.50
C SER A 172 9.34 25.04 -2.30
N ALA A 173 9.50 26.25 -1.74
CA ALA A 173 10.38 27.29 -2.33
C ALA A 173 11.84 26.80 -2.47
N GLU A 174 12.25 25.85 -1.63
CA GLU A 174 13.56 25.18 -1.69
C GLU A 174 13.66 24.19 -2.87
N ASP A 175 12.54 23.61 -3.33
CA ASP A 175 12.47 22.74 -4.52
C ASP A 175 12.73 23.54 -5.82
N LEU A 176 12.59 24.87 -5.78
CA LEU A 176 12.80 25.78 -6.92
C LEU A 176 14.23 26.34 -6.99
N VAL A 177 15.05 26.16 -5.94
CA VAL A 177 16.38 26.78 -5.78
C VAL A 177 17.43 25.72 -5.38
N GLY A 178 17.60 24.66 -6.17
CA GLY A 178 18.67 23.68 -5.90
C GLY A 178 18.54 22.35 -6.65
N THR A 179 19.64 21.60 -6.72
CA THR A 179 19.75 20.32 -7.47
C THR A 179 19.24 19.08 -6.73
N GLU A 180 18.69 19.22 -5.51
CA GLU A 180 18.04 18.11 -4.79
C GLU A 180 16.63 18.54 -4.35
N PRO A 181 15.58 17.73 -4.59
CA PRO A 181 14.24 18.03 -4.10
C PRO A 181 14.21 17.98 -2.57
N ALA A 182 13.80 19.08 -1.94
CA ALA A 182 13.60 19.24 -0.50
C ALA A 182 12.51 18.31 0.04
N THR A 183 11.48 18.00 -0.77
CA THR A 183 10.43 17.05 -0.37
C THR A 183 10.78 15.62 -0.77
N LYS A 184 11.17 14.78 0.20
CA LYS A 184 11.39 13.34 -0.04
C LYS A 184 10.08 12.72 -0.54
N PRO A 185 10.06 11.90 -1.61
CA PRO A 185 8.79 11.39 -2.14
C PRO A 185 8.08 10.40 -1.19
N SER A 186 8.72 10.03 -0.08
CA SER A 186 8.06 9.32 1.01
C SER A 186 7.11 10.16 1.85
N MET A 187 7.15 11.47 1.70
CA MET A 187 6.28 12.39 2.43
C MET A 187 4.98 12.64 1.65
N LEU A 188 4.97 12.40 0.34
CA LEU A 188 3.79 12.64 -0.50
C LEU A 188 2.67 11.64 -0.23
N PRO A 189 1.40 12.01 -0.51
CA PRO A 189 0.28 11.07 -0.45
C PRO A 189 0.54 9.82 -1.31
N TYR A 190 0.10 8.66 -0.85
CA TYR A 190 0.41 7.38 -1.50
C TYR A 190 -0.74 6.37 -1.37
N LEU A 191 -0.72 5.32 -2.19
CA LEU A 191 -1.72 4.25 -2.12
C LEU A 191 -1.28 3.11 -1.19
N ASP A 192 -2.22 2.63 -0.37
CA ASP A 192 -2.08 1.39 0.40
C ASP A 192 -3.19 0.39 0.00
N PRO A 193 -2.87 -0.82 -0.51
CA PRO A 193 -1.53 -1.30 -0.84
C PRO A 193 -0.92 -0.59 -2.05
N PRO A 194 0.42 -0.59 -2.14
CA PRO A 194 1.14 0.17 -3.14
C PRO A 194 0.89 -0.27 -4.59
N ILE A 195 0.67 -1.56 -4.78
CA ILE A 195 0.34 -2.19 -6.06
C ILE A 195 -1.00 -2.88 -5.82
N PRO A 196 -2.12 -2.19 -6.02
CA PRO A 196 -3.42 -2.80 -5.77
C PRO A 196 -3.74 -3.84 -6.85
N ALA A 197 -4.31 -4.97 -6.44
CA ALA A 197 -4.82 -5.98 -7.36
C ALA A 197 -6.00 -5.44 -8.20
N ASN A 198 -6.83 -4.59 -7.58
CA ASN A 198 -7.88 -3.80 -8.22
C ASN A 198 -7.74 -2.34 -7.78
N PRO A 199 -7.73 -1.35 -8.69
CA PRO A 199 -7.60 0.06 -8.34
C PRO A 199 -8.58 0.56 -7.26
N ARG A 200 -9.75 -0.06 -7.11
CA ARG A 200 -10.75 0.29 -6.08
C ARG A 200 -10.36 -0.14 -4.67
N ASP A 201 -9.42 -1.07 -4.53
CA ASP A 201 -9.02 -1.63 -3.24
C ASP A 201 -7.89 -0.81 -2.59
N ALA A 202 -7.27 0.11 -3.34
CA ALA A 202 -6.25 1.00 -2.81
C ALA A 202 -6.87 2.20 -2.12
N VAL A 203 -6.43 2.47 -0.90
CA VAL A 203 -6.78 3.67 -0.14
C VAL A 203 -5.66 4.69 -0.26
N LEU A 204 -6.01 5.94 -0.58
CA LEU A 204 -5.06 7.04 -0.57
C LEU A 204 -4.76 7.41 0.89
N SER A 205 -3.50 7.59 1.24
CA SER A 205 -3.06 8.00 2.58
C SER A 205 -2.09 9.17 2.49
N CYS A 206 -2.06 10.06 3.49
CA CYS A 206 -1.09 11.15 3.58
C CYS A 206 -0.64 11.43 5.01
N CYS A 207 0.30 12.36 5.15
CA CYS A 207 0.58 12.96 6.45
C CYS A 207 -0.42 14.09 6.74
N ILE A 208 -0.85 14.21 7.98
CA ILE A 208 -1.64 15.34 8.49
C ILE A 208 -0.84 16.00 9.62
N SER A 209 -0.83 17.33 9.63
CA SER A 209 -0.41 18.11 10.79
C SER A 209 -1.62 18.80 11.39
N ILE A 210 -1.81 18.63 12.68
CA ILE A 210 -2.88 19.26 13.45
C ILE A 210 -2.22 20.34 14.29
N SER A 211 -2.49 21.58 13.94
CA SER A 211 -1.99 22.75 14.65
C SER A 211 -3.01 23.20 15.69
N TYR A 212 -2.49 23.64 16.84
CA TYR A 212 -3.25 24.23 17.95
C TYR A 212 -2.72 25.65 18.17
N PRO A 213 -3.20 26.65 17.39
CA PRO A 213 -2.62 28.00 17.39
C PRO A 213 -2.58 28.65 18.77
N GLU A 214 -3.64 28.47 19.57
CA GLU A 214 -3.77 28.99 20.94
C GLU A 214 -2.64 28.56 21.89
N ARG A 215 -1.97 27.45 21.57
CA ARG A 215 -0.89 26.86 22.38
C ARG A 215 0.45 26.86 21.65
N SER A 216 0.51 27.38 20.43
CA SER A 216 1.67 27.25 19.53
C SER A 216 2.23 25.82 19.47
N ALA A 217 1.31 24.86 19.43
CA ALA A 217 1.61 23.44 19.44
C ALA A 217 1.10 22.79 18.16
N ALA A 218 1.68 21.64 17.79
CA ALA A 218 1.18 20.84 16.69
C ALA A 218 1.46 19.35 16.94
N ASP A 219 0.52 18.52 16.52
CA ASP A 219 0.68 17.07 16.40
C ASP A 219 0.81 16.69 14.93
N MET A 220 1.60 15.66 14.63
CA MET A 220 1.71 15.12 13.28
C MET A 220 1.33 13.64 13.25
N LEU A 221 0.54 13.27 12.24
CA LEU A 221 0.14 11.91 11.98
C LEU A 221 0.57 11.49 10.58
N ALA A 222 1.46 10.51 10.50
CA ALA A 222 1.77 9.85 9.24
C ALA A 222 0.75 8.77 8.90
N ASP A 223 0.63 8.49 7.60
CA ASP A 223 -0.16 7.38 7.06
C ASP A 223 -1.65 7.46 7.44
N PHE A 224 -2.25 8.66 7.43
CA PHE A 224 -3.69 8.85 7.64
C PHE A 224 -4.46 8.52 6.35
N PRO A 225 -5.37 7.54 6.37
CA PRO A 225 -6.14 7.16 5.18
C PRO A 225 -7.26 8.16 4.88
N PHE A 226 -7.49 8.44 3.60
CA PHE A 226 -8.47 9.43 3.15
C PHE A 226 -9.92 9.04 3.41
N ASP A 227 -10.20 7.77 3.64
CA ASP A 227 -11.52 7.22 3.92
C ASP A 227 -11.84 7.12 5.42
N GLN A 228 -10.89 7.50 6.28
CA GLN A 228 -11.09 7.51 7.73
C GLN A 228 -11.70 8.85 8.18
N PRO A 229 -12.70 8.83 9.09
CA PRO A 229 -13.23 10.05 9.70
C PRO A 229 -12.13 10.78 10.49
N ILE A 230 -12.09 12.11 10.37
CA ILE A 230 -11.04 12.94 11.00
C ILE A 230 -11.29 13.12 12.50
N LEU A 231 -12.50 13.53 12.91
CA LEU A 231 -12.78 13.92 14.30
C LEU A 231 -12.52 12.82 15.35
N PRO A 232 -12.82 11.53 15.11
CA PRO A 232 -12.51 10.47 16.07
C PRO A 232 -11.00 10.36 16.42
N LEU A 233 -10.10 10.90 15.59
CA LEU A 233 -8.67 10.93 15.89
C LEU A 233 -8.38 11.67 17.21
N PHE A 234 -9.14 12.71 17.52
CA PHE A 234 -8.94 13.51 18.72
C PHE A 234 -9.24 12.74 20.01
N ASP A 235 -10.07 11.69 19.95
CA ASP A 235 -10.30 10.79 21.09
C ASP A 235 -9.05 10.01 21.50
N VAL A 236 -8.06 9.92 20.61
CA VAL A 236 -6.79 9.25 20.87
C VAL A 236 -5.69 10.26 21.18
N LEU A 237 -5.72 11.42 20.51
CA LEU A 237 -4.71 12.48 20.68
C LEU A 237 -4.91 13.29 21.96
N LEU A 238 -6.15 13.49 22.39
CA LEU A 238 -6.48 14.39 23.49
C LEU A 238 -7.03 13.61 24.69
N PRO A 239 -6.90 14.15 25.92
CA PRO A 239 -7.36 13.52 27.13
C PRO A 239 -8.88 13.61 27.26
N GLY A 240 -9.48 12.68 28.01
CA GLY A 240 -10.88 12.80 28.44
C GLY A 240 -11.87 11.85 27.76
N SER A 241 -11.48 11.07 26.75
CA SER A 241 -12.31 10.00 26.20
C SER A 241 -11.66 8.61 26.35
N ALA A 242 -12.49 7.59 26.53
CA ALA A 242 -12.03 6.21 26.43
C ALA A 242 -11.85 5.90 24.93
N PRO A 243 -10.67 5.43 24.49
CA PRO A 243 -10.43 5.18 23.07
C PRO A 243 -11.45 4.17 22.56
N SER A 244 -12.20 4.55 21.52
CA SER A 244 -13.13 3.67 20.82
C SER A 244 -12.37 2.50 20.19
N ASP A 245 -12.94 1.29 20.26
CA ASP A 245 -12.35 0.06 19.69
C ASP A 245 -12.00 0.22 18.20
N ALA A 246 -12.70 1.10 17.47
CA ALA A 246 -12.48 1.41 16.06
C ALA A 246 -11.14 2.10 15.76
N ILE A 247 -10.48 2.70 16.75
CA ILE A 247 -9.29 3.57 16.58
C ILE A 247 -8.01 2.92 17.12
N SER A 248 -8.13 1.71 17.67
CA SER A 248 -7.01 0.88 18.15
C SER A 248 -5.81 0.77 17.18
N PRO A 249 -5.99 0.68 15.84
CA PRO A 249 -4.86 0.57 14.90
C PRO A 249 -4.08 1.88 14.72
N LEU A 250 -4.70 3.04 14.95
CA LEU A 250 -4.05 4.36 14.81
C LEU A 250 -3.23 4.69 16.06
N ARG A 251 -3.68 4.24 17.24
CA ARG A 251 -2.96 4.43 18.50
C ARG A 251 -1.56 3.79 18.48
N GLU A 252 -1.40 2.66 17.80
CA GLU A 252 -0.09 2.00 17.61
C GLU A 252 0.83 2.73 16.61
N LYS A 253 0.29 3.66 15.81
CA LYS A 253 1.03 4.44 14.81
C LYS A 253 1.44 5.83 15.32
N LEU A 254 0.85 6.30 16.42
CA LEU A 254 1.25 7.52 17.11
C LEU A 254 2.64 7.34 17.72
N VAL A 255 3.60 8.13 17.25
CA VAL A 255 4.82 8.41 18.00
C VAL A 255 4.64 9.80 18.59
N VAL A 256 5.32 10.13 19.67
CA VAL A 256 5.41 11.50 20.17
C VAL A 256 6.86 11.66 20.61
N MET A 257 7.56 12.66 20.09
CA MET A 257 8.95 12.93 20.49
C MET A 257 8.96 13.85 21.71
N PRO A 258 9.78 13.57 22.73
CA PRO A 258 9.87 14.43 23.89
C PRO A 258 10.47 15.79 23.52
N HIS A 259 9.99 16.83 24.18
CA HIS A 259 10.49 18.19 24.06
C HIS A 259 11.99 18.25 24.42
N PRO A 260 12.83 19.03 23.71
CA PRO A 260 14.25 19.21 24.05
C PRO A 260 14.52 19.88 25.42
N SER A 261 13.48 20.20 26.20
CA SER A 261 13.56 20.87 27.50
C SER A 261 12.97 20.02 28.64
N SER A 262 12.39 18.85 28.34
CA SER A 262 11.87 17.95 29.37
C SER A 262 12.92 16.92 29.73
N SER A 263 13.59 17.09 30.87
CA SER A 263 14.44 16.10 31.52
C SER A 263 13.60 14.99 32.17
N ILE A 264 12.74 14.33 31.39
CA ILE A 264 11.91 13.21 31.85
C ILE A 264 12.43 11.94 31.19
N SER A 265 13.04 11.09 32.02
CA SER A 265 13.54 9.77 31.65
C SER A 265 12.37 8.87 31.21
N SER A 266 12.50 8.33 30.00
CA SER A 266 11.61 7.33 29.43
C SER A 266 11.75 5.99 30.14
N GLU A 267 11.08 5.80 31.26
CA GLU A 267 10.82 4.47 31.81
C GLU A 267 9.31 4.33 31.98
N GLN A 268 8.74 3.36 31.24
CA GLN A 268 7.31 2.99 31.22
C GLN A 268 6.40 3.83 30.29
N GLY A 269 6.45 3.53 28.98
CA GLY A 269 5.31 3.16 28.11
C GLY A 269 3.96 3.88 28.11
N ILE A 270 3.73 4.95 28.88
CA ILE A 270 2.48 5.71 28.88
C ILE A 270 2.85 7.17 28.60
N LEU A 271 2.73 7.53 27.32
CA LEU A 271 2.79 8.91 26.85
C LEU A 271 1.63 9.71 27.44
N HIS A 272 1.90 10.90 28.00
CA HIS A 272 0.87 11.93 28.24
C HIS A 272 0.77 12.80 26.98
N PRO A 273 -0.28 12.66 26.15
CA PRO A 273 -0.36 13.29 24.82
C PRO A 273 -0.43 14.83 24.80
N THR A 274 -0.51 15.50 25.94
CA THR A 274 -0.82 16.94 25.99
C THR A 274 0.08 17.72 26.95
N LEU A 275 1.39 17.48 26.93
CA LEU A 275 2.32 18.32 27.71
C LEU A 275 2.24 19.80 27.32
N TRP A 276 1.76 20.10 26.11
CA TRP A 276 1.51 21.45 25.61
C TRP A 276 0.17 22.05 26.08
N ASP A 277 -0.77 21.22 26.58
CA ASP A 277 -2.02 21.65 27.22
C ASP A 277 -2.13 21.08 28.65
N PRO A 278 -1.40 21.68 29.62
CA PRO A 278 -1.34 21.18 30.99
C PRO A 278 -2.67 21.31 31.74
N LYS A 279 -3.60 22.13 31.25
CA LYS A 279 -4.91 22.34 31.86
C LYS A 279 -5.98 21.41 31.29
N HIS A 280 -5.68 20.68 30.21
CA HIS A 280 -6.62 19.79 29.53
C HIS A 280 -7.90 20.53 29.06
N GLU A 281 -7.70 21.73 28.52
CA GLU A 281 -8.77 22.58 28.00
C GLU A 281 -9.19 22.16 26.58
N PHE A 282 -8.32 21.46 25.84
CA PHE A 282 -8.64 20.84 24.56
C PHE A 282 -9.29 19.47 24.77
N LEU A 283 -10.60 19.39 24.57
CA LEU A 283 -11.39 18.16 24.69
C LEU A 283 -12.04 17.80 23.35
N PRO A 284 -12.10 16.51 22.98
CA PRO A 284 -12.76 16.06 21.74
C PRO A 284 -14.18 16.58 21.54
N SER A 285 -14.94 16.75 22.64
CA SER A 285 -16.32 17.23 22.62
C SER A 285 -16.48 18.73 22.39
N THR A 286 -15.41 19.52 22.53
CA THR A 286 -15.44 20.99 22.48
C THR A 286 -14.40 21.55 21.50
N LEU A 287 -14.02 20.75 20.51
CA LEU A 287 -13.11 21.14 19.45
C LEU A 287 -13.87 21.67 18.26
N ALA A 288 -13.36 22.76 17.71
CA ALA A 288 -13.65 23.19 16.36
C ALA A 288 -12.41 22.92 15.51
N VAL A 289 -12.58 22.22 14.38
CA VAL A 289 -11.48 21.80 13.53
C VAL A 289 -11.74 22.28 12.11
N TYR A 290 -10.73 22.89 11.50
CA TYR A 290 -10.83 23.52 10.20
C TYR A 290 -9.68 23.08 9.29
N THR A 291 -9.90 23.19 8.00
CA THR A 291 -8.83 23.26 7.00
C THR A 291 -9.04 24.49 6.13
N LEU A 292 -7.98 24.90 5.46
CA LEU A 292 -8.01 25.97 4.46
C LEU A 292 -7.86 25.37 3.06
N THR A 293 -8.58 25.95 2.09
CA THR A 293 -8.30 25.74 0.67
C THR A 293 -7.13 26.62 0.21
N ARG A 294 -6.68 26.42 -1.03
CA ARG A 294 -5.70 27.28 -1.71
C ARG A 294 -6.00 28.77 -1.59
N HIS A 295 -7.25 29.19 -1.75
CA HIS A 295 -7.64 30.60 -1.66
C HIS A 295 -8.00 31.04 -0.24
N ARG A 296 -7.61 30.23 0.76
CA ARG A 296 -7.88 30.45 2.19
C ARG A 296 -9.36 30.46 2.54
N THR A 297 -10.19 29.75 1.78
CA THR A 297 -11.57 29.49 2.17
C THR A 297 -11.57 28.46 3.30
N ILE A 298 -12.29 28.77 4.38
CA ILE A 298 -12.39 27.92 5.57
C ILE A 298 -13.38 26.78 5.30
N ILE A 299 -12.95 25.55 5.56
CA ILE A 299 -13.81 24.37 5.56
C ILE A 299 -13.88 23.81 6.99
N PRO A 300 -15.03 23.89 7.67
CA PRO A 300 -15.23 23.28 8.97
C PRO A 300 -15.34 21.75 8.84
N ILE A 301 -14.59 21.02 9.65
CA ILE A 301 -14.63 19.56 9.71
C ILE A 301 -15.64 19.14 10.76
N THR A 302 -16.74 18.53 10.33
CA THR A 302 -17.87 18.19 11.20
C THR A 302 -18.28 16.72 11.07
N GLY A 303 -18.94 16.20 12.11
CA GLY A 303 -19.59 14.88 12.07
C GLY A 303 -18.63 13.72 11.79
N GLN A 304 -18.77 13.09 10.62
CA GLN A 304 -17.97 11.94 10.16
C GLN A 304 -17.18 12.26 8.88
N MET A 305 -16.92 13.54 8.62
CA MET A 305 -16.15 13.94 7.44
C MET A 305 -14.78 13.27 7.42
N THR A 306 -14.46 12.70 6.27
CA THR A 306 -13.16 12.14 5.91
C THR A 306 -12.33 13.17 5.13
N LEU A 307 -11.03 12.92 4.89
CA LEU A 307 -10.27 13.81 4.00
C LEU A 307 -10.84 13.81 2.57
N ALA A 308 -11.39 12.68 2.11
CA ALA A 308 -12.05 12.62 0.81
C ALA A 308 -13.27 13.55 0.75
N ASP A 309 -14.06 13.61 1.82
CA ASP A 309 -15.22 14.53 1.92
C ASP A 309 -14.77 15.99 1.96
N VAL A 310 -13.70 16.29 2.71
CA VAL A 310 -13.10 17.64 2.77
C VAL A 310 -12.63 18.09 1.37
N CYS A 311 -11.97 17.20 0.63
CA CYS A 311 -11.59 17.44 -0.76
C CYS A 311 -12.81 17.64 -1.68
N ALA A 312 -13.89 16.90 -1.46
CA ALA A 312 -15.13 17.06 -2.22
C ALA A 312 -15.83 18.39 -1.91
N GLU A 313 -15.80 18.84 -0.66
CA GLU A 313 -16.31 20.14 -0.22
C GLU A 313 -15.53 21.27 -0.89
N ALA A 314 -14.20 21.22 -0.84
CA ALA A 314 -13.31 22.17 -1.54
C ALA A 314 -13.65 22.25 -3.04
N LYS A 315 -13.86 21.10 -3.69
CA LYS A 315 -14.27 21.06 -5.09
C LYS A 315 -15.61 21.74 -5.34
N SER A 316 -16.57 21.60 -4.43
CA SER A 316 -17.91 22.21 -4.60
C SER A 316 -17.87 23.75 -4.57
N LEU A 317 -16.91 24.33 -3.84
CA LEU A 317 -16.70 25.77 -3.74
C LEU A 317 -16.21 26.42 -5.04
N THR A 318 -15.65 25.63 -5.96
CA THR A 318 -15.12 26.09 -7.26
C THR A 318 -16.21 26.62 -8.21
N GLY A 319 -17.49 26.31 -7.97
CA GLY A 319 -18.60 26.70 -8.85
C GLY A 319 -18.58 26.01 -10.24
N ASP A 320 -19.70 26.08 -10.96
CA ASP A 320 -19.81 25.58 -12.34
C ASP A 320 -19.08 26.53 -13.32
N LEU A 321 -17.74 26.54 -13.27
CA LEU A 321 -16.94 27.25 -14.25
C LEU A 321 -17.13 26.58 -15.62
N TYR A 322 -17.87 27.27 -16.48
CA TYR A 322 -18.12 26.88 -17.87
C TYR A 322 -16.81 26.83 -18.65
N GLY A 323 -16.28 25.62 -18.81
CA GLY A 323 -15.33 25.26 -19.86
C GLY A 323 -13.92 25.82 -19.71
N ASP A 324 -13.03 25.07 -19.08
CA ASP A 324 -11.72 24.79 -19.69
C ASP A 324 -11.13 23.48 -19.15
N THR A 325 -10.57 22.69 -20.04
CA THR A 325 -9.94 21.37 -19.81
C THR A 325 -8.49 21.48 -19.34
N SER A 326 -8.09 22.63 -18.82
CA SER A 326 -6.75 22.86 -18.27
C SER A 326 -6.65 22.23 -16.88
N GLU A 327 -5.62 21.38 -16.69
CA GLU A 327 -5.32 20.62 -15.47
C GLU A 327 -4.81 21.53 -14.31
N TYR A 328 -4.60 22.83 -14.59
CA TYR A 328 -4.19 23.86 -13.64
C TYR A 328 -5.02 25.14 -13.88
N ASP A 329 -6.26 25.09 -13.43
CA ASP A 329 -7.11 26.27 -13.42
C ASP A 329 -6.91 27.00 -12.08
N SER A 330 -6.37 28.21 -12.15
CA SER A 330 -6.04 29.04 -10.99
C SER A 330 -7.28 29.46 -10.19
N GLU A 331 -8.46 29.38 -10.79
CA GLU A 331 -9.71 29.79 -10.16
C GLU A 331 -10.36 28.67 -9.32
N LYS A 332 -9.83 27.45 -9.39
CA LYS A 332 -10.41 26.32 -8.64
C LYS A 332 -9.89 26.24 -7.21
N GLU A 333 -10.76 25.77 -6.33
CA GLU A 333 -10.42 25.50 -4.94
C GLU A 333 -9.84 24.09 -4.81
N TYR A 334 -8.72 24.01 -4.10
CA TYR A 334 -7.99 22.77 -3.84
C TYR A 334 -7.62 22.69 -2.36
N ILE A 335 -7.50 21.47 -1.86
CA ILE A 335 -6.75 21.23 -0.62
C ILE A 335 -5.27 21.17 -0.98
N GLU A 336 -4.48 22.03 -0.35
CA GLU A 336 -3.04 22.09 -0.57
C GLU A 336 -2.33 21.03 0.26
N VAL A 337 -1.43 20.31 -0.42
CA VAL A 337 -0.51 19.36 0.21
C VAL A 337 0.87 20.00 0.17
N MET A 338 1.27 20.62 1.28
CA MET A 338 2.56 21.29 1.41
C MET A 338 3.58 20.32 1.98
N GLN A 339 4.66 20.05 1.23
CA GLN A 339 5.70 19.07 1.63
C GLN A 339 5.14 17.68 2.00
N GLY A 340 4.00 17.30 1.40
CA GLY A 340 3.34 16.02 1.67
C GLY A 340 2.36 16.01 2.86
N ILE A 341 2.11 17.18 3.46
CA ILE A 341 1.30 17.33 4.66
C ILE A 341 0.03 18.13 4.33
N ILE A 342 -1.11 17.64 4.82
CA ILE A 342 -2.36 18.42 4.92
C ILE A 342 -2.41 19.06 6.30
N LEU A 343 -2.70 20.36 6.35
CA LEU A 343 -2.78 21.14 7.59
C LEU A 343 -4.22 21.20 8.09
N LEU A 344 -4.42 20.86 9.35
CA LEU A 344 -5.67 21.05 10.08
C LEU A 344 -5.42 22.02 11.23
N GLU A 345 -6.34 22.94 11.45
CA GLU A 345 -6.29 23.91 12.55
C GLU A 345 -7.37 23.55 13.56
N ALA A 346 -6.98 23.32 14.81
CA ALA A 346 -7.86 22.92 15.89
C ALA A 346 -7.92 24.01 16.98
N PHE A 347 -9.13 24.43 17.31
CA PHE A 347 -9.42 25.46 18.31
C PHE A 347 -10.37 24.92 19.38
N ARG A 348 -10.38 25.58 20.54
CA ARG A 348 -11.47 25.40 21.48
C ARG A 348 -12.68 26.15 20.96
N ALA A 349 -13.81 25.46 20.87
CA ALA A 349 -15.06 26.04 20.36
C ALA A 349 -15.49 27.27 21.17
N GLY A 350 -15.79 28.37 20.49
CA GLY A 350 -16.14 29.68 21.02
C GLY A 350 -14.96 30.50 21.56
N SER A 351 -13.71 30.18 21.22
CA SER A 351 -12.56 30.96 21.70
C SER A 351 -12.33 32.23 20.89
N GLU A 352 -11.67 33.22 21.49
CA GLU A 352 -11.25 34.45 20.78
C GLU A 352 -10.31 34.14 19.60
N ALA A 353 -9.50 33.09 19.71
CA ALA A 353 -8.60 32.67 18.63
C ALA A 353 -9.35 32.06 17.44
N GLU A 354 -10.40 31.27 17.69
CA GLU A 354 -11.28 30.73 16.64
C GLU A 354 -12.04 31.86 15.93
N GLU A 355 -12.62 32.80 16.69
CA GLU A 355 -13.34 33.96 16.14
C GLU A 355 -12.42 34.80 15.23
N ARG A 356 -11.22 35.12 15.71
CA ARG A 356 -10.20 35.83 14.91
C ARG A 356 -9.76 35.03 13.69
N PHE A 357 -9.70 33.69 13.79
CA PHE A 357 -9.38 32.83 12.65
C PHE A 357 -10.48 32.87 11.59
N GLU A 358 -11.76 32.77 11.99
CA GLU A 358 -12.92 32.84 11.10
C GLU A 358 -13.07 34.21 10.41
N GLU A 359 -12.73 35.29 11.12
CA GLU A 359 -12.73 36.65 10.58
C GLU A 359 -11.49 36.99 9.74
N ALA A 360 -10.52 36.08 9.66
CA ALA A 360 -9.20 36.30 9.07
C ALA A 360 -8.46 37.51 9.66
N ASP A 361 -8.67 37.80 10.95
CA ASP A 361 -8.06 38.91 11.70
C ASP A 361 -6.72 38.51 12.36
N PHE A 362 -5.78 38.08 11.53
CA PHE A 362 -4.42 37.73 11.92
C PHE A 362 -3.44 37.81 10.73
N GLU A 363 -2.18 38.15 10.98
CA GLU A 363 -1.13 38.11 9.93
C GLU A 363 -0.49 36.71 9.86
N SER A 364 -0.34 36.07 11.01
CA SER A 364 0.23 34.74 11.19
C SER A 364 -0.55 33.96 12.25
N LEU A 365 -0.62 32.62 12.11
CA LEU A 365 -1.24 31.75 13.12
C LEU A 365 -0.58 31.89 14.51
N SER A 366 0.67 32.34 14.56
CA SER A 366 1.35 32.69 15.82
C SER A 366 0.68 33.82 16.59
N ASP A 367 -0.07 34.70 15.91
CA ASP A 367 -0.75 35.85 16.52
C ASP A 367 -2.01 35.44 17.29
N LEU A 368 -2.43 34.18 17.12
CA LEU A 368 -3.55 33.56 17.81
C LEU A 368 -3.11 32.84 19.10
N ALA A 369 -1.79 32.83 19.41
CA ALA A 369 -1.26 32.20 20.61
C ALA A 369 -1.67 32.97 21.88
N GLU A 370 -2.07 32.25 22.92
CA GLU A 370 -2.34 32.86 24.22
C GLU A 370 -1.05 33.39 24.88
N PRO A 371 -1.18 34.42 25.74
CA PRO A 371 -0.05 34.93 26.51
C PRO A 371 0.71 33.83 27.25
N GLY A 372 2.02 33.75 27.01
CA GLY A 372 2.89 32.70 27.58
C GLY A 372 3.08 31.46 26.71
N TYR A 373 2.43 31.38 25.54
CA TYR A 373 2.67 30.34 24.52
C TYR A 373 3.36 30.87 23.26
N GLU A 374 3.82 32.13 23.26
CA GLU A 374 4.32 32.91 22.11
C GLU A 374 5.60 32.39 21.41
N ALA A 375 6.21 31.27 21.86
CA ALA A 375 7.46 30.76 21.31
C ALA A 375 7.31 29.37 20.68
N SER A 376 7.48 29.32 19.36
CA SER A 376 7.57 28.16 18.48
C SER A 376 8.27 26.97 19.15
N LYS A 377 7.46 25.97 19.50
CA LYS A 377 7.88 24.63 19.89
C LYS A 377 7.13 23.67 18.99
N THR A 378 7.43 23.72 17.69
CA THR A 378 6.97 22.68 16.77
C THR A 378 7.51 21.35 17.28
N VAL A 379 6.65 20.52 17.87
CA VAL A 379 7.00 19.16 18.21
C VAL A 379 7.01 18.41 16.88
N THR A 380 8.19 18.28 16.26
CA THR A 380 8.36 17.36 15.14
C THR A 380 8.26 15.95 15.69
N ILE A 381 7.04 15.43 15.69
CA ILE A 381 6.79 14.04 15.94
C ILE A 381 7.27 13.28 14.70
N ASN A 382 8.47 12.70 14.80
CA ASN A 382 8.86 11.62 13.90
C ASN A 382 8.01 10.41 14.27
N THR A 383 6.85 10.25 13.62
CA THR A 383 6.27 8.92 13.46
C THR A 383 7.36 8.03 12.93
N ARG A 384 7.69 6.97 13.67
CA ARG A 384 8.54 5.90 13.16
C ARG A 384 7.95 5.58 11.80
N TYR A 385 8.73 5.88 10.77
CA TYR A 385 8.68 5.15 9.53
C TYR A 385 8.41 3.71 9.93
N ARG A 386 7.24 3.17 9.59
CA ARG A 386 7.14 1.73 9.48
C ARG A 386 8.14 1.40 8.37
N ASN A 387 9.40 1.19 8.76
CA ASN A 387 10.22 0.21 8.11
C ASN A 387 9.30 -1.00 8.06
N PHE A 388 8.82 -1.31 6.87
CA PHE A 388 7.94 -2.44 6.59
C PHE A 388 8.70 -3.73 6.98
N ASN A 389 8.86 -3.98 8.28
CA ASN A 389 9.36 -5.21 8.85
C ASN A 389 8.18 -6.17 8.95
N TYR A 390 7.63 -6.52 7.79
CA TYR A 390 6.98 -7.81 7.64
C TYR A 390 8.07 -8.86 7.42
N GLY A 391 8.79 -9.16 8.50
CA GLY A 391 9.60 -10.37 8.65
C GLY A 391 9.05 -11.14 9.85
N PRO A 392 8.97 -12.48 9.80
CA PRO A 392 8.56 -13.27 10.96
C PRO A 392 9.53 -13.04 12.14
N PRO A 393 9.09 -13.20 13.41
CA PRO A 393 9.70 -12.52 14.55
C PRO A 393 11.11 -12.96 15.00
N ASN A 394 11.85 -13.81 14.27
CA ASN A 394 13.08 -14.41 14.82
C ASN A 394 14.10 -14.85 13.75
N ARG A 395 14.72 -13.94 12.99
CA ARG A 395 16.05 -14.20 12.38
C ARG A 395 16.91 -12.93 12.29
N PRO A 396 18.22 -13.00 12.64
CA PRO A 396 19.13 -11.89 12.52
C PRO A 396 19.39 -11.57 11.04
N VAL A 397 19.39 -10.29 10.74
CA VAL A 397 19.55 -9.71 9.41
C VAL A 397 21.01 -9.84 8.99
N ASN A 398 21.27 -10.68 7.98
CA ASN A 398 22.44 -10.54 7.14
C ASN A 398 21.98 -9.92 5.82
N ASP A 399 22.55 -8.75 5.53
CA ASP A 399 22.37 -7.97 4.32
C ASP A 399 22.63 -8.79 3.06
N GLU A 400 22.01 -8.35 1.95
CA GLU A 400 22.07 -8.86 0.56
C GLU A 400 20.92 -9.74 0.04
N ASN A 401 19.89 -10.06 0.84
CA ASN A 401 18.63 -10.61 0.31
C ASN A 401 17.42 -9.71 0.58
N SER A 402 17.67 -8.42 0.44
CA SER A 402 16.74 -7.37 0.76
C SER A 402 15.69 -7.11 -0.29
N VAL A 403 15.55 -7.90 -1.42
CA VAL A 403 15.34 -7.66 -2.93
C VAL A 403 13.91 -7.35 -3.56
N SER A 404 13.15 -6.35 -3.15
CA SER A 404 13.56 -5.58 -2.02
C SER A 404 12.61 -4.69 -1.31
N PHE A 405 13.01 -4.25 -0.12
CA PHE A 405 12.75 -2.93 0.46
C PHE A 405 12.60 -1.79 -0.58
N ALA A 406 13.15 -1.98 -1.79
CA ALA A 406 13.07 -1.15 -3.00
C ALA A 406 11.90 -1.40 -3.97
N ALA A 407 11.03 -2.42 -3.83
CA ALA A 407 9.67 -2.35 -4.40
C ALA A 407 8.86 -1.24 -3.70
N ARG A 408 9.19 -0.99 -2.42
CA ARG A 408 8.52 -0.05 -1.50
C ARG A 408 9.02 1.40 -1.59
N HIS A 409 10.26 1.61 -2.04
CA HIS A 409 10.69 2.86 -2.69
C HIS A 409 10.32 2.90 -4.20
N GLY A 410 9.84 1.79 -4.76
CA GLY A 410 9.53 1.66 -6.17
C GLY A 410 8.32 2.49 -6.60
N MET A 411 7.43 2.87 -5.67
CA MET A 411 6.36 3.84 -5.91
C MET A 411 6.78 5.29 -5.63
N ILE A 412 7.75 5.49 -4.72
CA ILE A 412 8.37 6.78 -4.35
C ILE A 412 8.99 7.50 -5.57
N ARG A 413 9.18 6.83 -6.71
CA ARG A 413 9.96 7.36 -7.84
C ARG A 413 9.22 7.62 -9.14
N ILE A 414 8.07 6.99 -9.37
CA ILE A 414 7.68 6.79 -10.77
C ILE A 414 6.94 7.98 -11.36
N LEU A 415 6.34 8.80 -10.51
CA LEU A 415 5.78 10.09 -10.87
C LEU A 415 6.73 11.23 -10.47
N CYS A 416 8.02 11.15 -10.80
CA CYS A 416 8.74 12.37 -11.20
C CYS A 416 8.21 12.88 -12.57
N GLY A 417 6.89 13.06 -12.65
CA GLY A 417 6.31 14.19 -13.38
C GLY A 417 6.20 15.42 -12.47
N ILE A 418 6.85 15.39 -11.31
CA ILE A 418 7.47 16.53 -10.63
C ILE A 418 8.96 16.46 -10.91
#